data_AF-A0A0J1DLX1-F1
#
_entry.id   AF-A0A0J1DLX1-F1
#
_cell.length_a   1.000
_cell.length_b   1.000
_cell.length_c   1.000
_cell.angle_alpha   90.00
_cell.angle_beta   90.00
_cell.angle_gamma   90.00
#
_symmetry.space_group_name_H-M   'P 1'
#
loop_
_entity.id
_entity.type
_entity.pdbx_description
1 polymer ?
#
loop_
_entity_poly.entity_id
_entity_poly.type
_entity_poly.pdbx_seq_one_letter_code
_entity_poly.pdbx_strand_id
1 'polypeptide(L)'
;MWYYSNEPVELIFIIRSEDERTEFGNYIAAQLESIGFRVEKQYKDSGEAMPIWRDGDPTEGLWHLVTGGWSAPKGQAMQTHFLKQMYTPEGIPFRLWEYYTPVPELVEAADMLSIGVFESLAERKDVFEQGLKLALEDSVRIWLTAR
;
A
#
# COMPACT_ATOMS: atom_id res chain seq x y z
N MET A 1 13.52 -22.67 -2.77
CA MET A 1 13.66 -21.76 -1.62
C MET A 1 14.56 -20.62 -2.06
N TRP A 2 14.19 -19.37 -1.79
CA TRP A 2 14.96 -18.18 -2.15
C TRP A 2 16.09 -17.97 -1.14
N TYR A 3 17.27 -17.62 -1.65
CA TYR A 3 18.45 -17.31 -0.85
C TYR A 3 19.07 -16.00 -1.32
N TYR A 4 19.59 -15.22 -0.38
CA TYR A 4 20.45 -14.06 -0.64
C TYR A 4 21.69 -14.19 0.25
N SER A 5 22.88 -14.06 -0.33
CA SER A 5 24.14 -14.20 0.41
C SER A 5 24.24 -15.48 1.27
N ASN A 6 23.70 -16.60 0.77
CA ASN A 6 23.59 -17.91 1.44
C ASN A 6 22.63 -17.99 2.64
N GLU A 7 21.82 -16.95 2.88
CA GLU A 7 20.77 -16.97 3.90
C GLU A 7 19.38 -17.06 3.25
N PRO A 8 18.44 -17.85 3.81
CA PRO A 8 17.08 -17.89 3.31
C PRO A 8 16.42 -16.52 3.36
N VAL A 9 15.69 -16.14 2.31
CA VAL A 9 14.89 -14.91 2.35
C VAL A 9 13.63 -15.16 3.17
N GLU A 10 13.55 -14.54 4.34
CA GLU A 10 12.41 -14.61 5.27
C GLU A 10 11.56 -13.34 5.18
N LEU A 11 10.25 -13.53 4.98
CA LEU A 11 9.25 -12.47 4.90
C LEU A 11 8.36 -12.52 6.14
N ILE A 12 8.41 -11.47 6.94
CA ILE A 12 7.50 -11.25 8.07
C ILE A 12 6.19 -10.65 7.55
N PHE A 13 5.08 -11.37 7.71
CA PHE A 13 3.77 -10.98 7.20
C PHE A 13 2.77 -10.83 8.34
N ILE A 14 2.36 -9.58 8.61
CA ILE A 14 1.26 -9.29 9.53
C ILE A 14 -0.07 -9.58 8.83
N ILE A 15 -0.76 -10.62 9.27
CA ILE A 15 -2.08 -10.99 8.77
C ILE A 15 -3.12 -10.48 9.76
N ARG A 16 -3.99 -9.57 9.31
CA ARG A 16 -5.12 -9.10 10.10
C ARG A 16 -6.08 -10.24 10.37
N SER A 17 -6.31 -10.52 11.66
CA SER A 17 -7.13 -11.62 12.18
C SER A 17 -8.63 -11.32 12.18
N GLU A 18 -8.99 -10.08 11.89
CA GLU A 18 -10.36 -9.62 11.76
C GLU A 18 -10.77 -9.83 10.30
N ASP A 19 -11.87 -10.53 10.05
CA ASP A 19 -12.54 -10.66 8.75
C ASP A 19 -11.79 -11.40 7.62
N GLU A 20 -12.22 -11.20 6.37
CA GLU A 20 -11.69 -11.82 5.15
C GLU A 20 -10.18 -11.62 4.94
N ARG A 21 -9.59 -10.59 5.58
CA ARG A 21 -8.16 -10.33 5.51
C ARG A 21 -7.32 -11.48 6.03
N THR A 22 -7.89 -12.32 6.91
CA THR A 22 -7.24 -13.56 7.36
C THR A 22 -7.10 -14.55 6.22
N GLU A 23 -8.19 -14.79 5.47
CA GLU A 23 -8.20 -15.73 4.35
C GLU A 23 -7.30 -15.26 3.21
N PHE A 24 -7.34 -13.96 2.88
CA PHE A 24 -6.42 -13.38 1.90
C PHE A 24 -4.96 -13.49 2.34
N GLY A 25 -4.65 -13.18 3.60
CA GLY A 25 -3.29 -13.28 4.13
C GLY A 25 -2.75 -14.71 4.04
N ASN A 26 -3.57 -15.69 4.43
CA ASN A 26 -3.20 -17.10 4.34
C ASN A 26 -2.96 -17.55 2.89
N TYR A 27 -3.83 -17.14 1.97
CA TYR A 27 -3.66 -17.45 0.56
C TYR A 27 -2.38 -16.84 -0.01
N ILE A 28 -2.14 -15.55 0.21
CA ILE A 28 -0.93 -14.85 -0.28
C ILE A 28 0.33 -15.48 0.31
N ALA A 29 0.33 -15.79 1.61
CA ALA A 29 1.47 -16.43 2.25
C ALA A 29 1.75 -17.81 1.64
N ALA A 30 0.72 -18.62 1.37
CA ALA A 30 0.87 -19.90 0.69
C ALA A 30 1.42 -19.74 -0.74
N GLN A 31 1.01 -18.70 -1.48
CA GLN A 31 1.58 -18.42 -2.80
C GLN A 31 3.07 -18.05 -2.71
N LEU A 32 3.45 -17.21 -1.75
CA LEU A 32 4.86 -16.84 -1.51
C LEU A 32 5.71 -18.05 -1.10
N GLU A 33 5.18 -18.91 -0.23
CA GLU A 33 5.82 -20.17 0.17
C GLU A 33 5.98 -21.11 -1.04
N SER A 34 4.98 -21.20 -1.92
CA SER A 34 5.01 -22.06 -3.12
C SER A 34 6.11 -21.70 -4.11
N ILE A 35 6.46 -20.41 -4.20
CA ILE A 35 7.57 -19.93 -5.03
C ILE A 35 8.90 -19.90 -4.28
N GLY A 36 8.92 -20.33 -3.02
CA GLY A 36 10.13 -20.62 -2.25
C GLY A 36 10.53 -19.58 -1.21
N PHE A 37 9.72 -18.57 -0.90
CA PHE A 37 10.01 -17.70 0.25
C PHE A 37 9.73 -18.43 1.56
N ARG A 38 10.48 -18.11 2.61
CA ARG A 38 10.06 -18.43 3.97
C ARG A 38 9.15 -17.31 4.46
N VAL A 39 7.97 -17.64 4.98
CA VAL A 39 7.02 -16.63 5.48
C VAL A 39 6.75 -16.83 6.96
N GLU A 40 7.10 -15.83 7.77
CA GLU A 40 6.71 -15.74 9.17
C GLU A 40 5.34 -15.06 9.25
N LYS A 41 4.29 -15.82 9.54
CA LYS A 41 2.91 -15.33 9.64
C LYS A 41 2.64 -14.81 11.05
N GLN A 42 2.39 -13.52 11.19
CA GLN A 42 1.98 -12.91 12.46
C GLN A 42 0.50 -12.52 12.40
N TYR A 43 -0.37 -13.27 13.08
CA TYR A 43 -1.79 -12.92 13.17
C TYR A 43 -1.98 -11.85 14.23
N LYS A 44 -2.56 -10.71 13.85
CA LYS A 44 -2.76 -9.55 14.72
C LYS A 44 -4.10 -8.88 14.46
N ASP A 45 -4.74 -8.40 15.51
CA ASP A 45 -5.90 -7.51 15.35
C ASP A 45 -5.47 -6.07 15.00
N SER A 46 -6.43 -5.14 14.91
CA SER A 46 -6.13 -3.73 14.65
C SER A 46 -5.22 -3.07 15.69
N GLY A 47 -5.48 -3.33 16.97
CA GLY A 47 -4.77 -2.71 18.09
C GLY A 47 -3.33 -3.20 18.19
N GLU A 48 -3.08 -4.45 17.83
CA GLU A 48 -1.74 -5.04 17.81
C GLU A 48 -0.95 -4.68 16.54
N ALA A 49 -1.62 -4.58 15.39
CA ALA A 49 -0.96 -4.36 14.10
C ALA A 49 -0.58 -2.89 13.88
N MET A 50 -1.47 -1.94 14.16
CA MET A 50 -1.26 -0.51 13.85
C MET A 50 0.01 0.08 14.49
N PRO A 51 0.35 -0.21 15.76
CA PRO A 51 1.60 0.27 16.36
C PRO A 51 2.86 -0.21 15.64
N ILE A 52 2.78 -1.31 14.87
CA ILE A 52 3.92 -1.89 14.16
C ILE A 52 4.02 -1.33 12.74
N TRP A 53 2.98 -1.51 11.91
CA TRP A 53 3.10 -1.19 10.48
C TRP A 53 2.78 0.28 10.14
N ARG A 54 1.92 0.93 10.92
CA ARG A 54 1.42 2.27 10.62
C ARG A 54 2.17 3.35 11.40
N ASP A 55 2.30 3.15 12.71
CA ASP A 55 2.83 4.15 13.64
C ASP A 55 4.31 3.88 14.00
N GLY A 56 4.76 2.63 13.84
CA GLY A 56 6.14 2.22 14.09
C GLY A 56 7.11 2.67 13.00
N ASP A 57 8.41 2.57 13.29
CA ASP A 57 9.47 2.86 12.31
C ASP A 57 9.63 1.66 11.35
N PRO A 58 9.30 1.81 10.05
CA PRO A 58 9.43 0.71 9.09
C PRO A 58 10.88 0.25 8.89
N THR A 59 11.88 1.04 9.27
CA THR A 59 13.31 0.66 9.18
C THR A 59 13.73 -0.36 10.22
N GLU A 60 12.91 -0.60 11.25
CA GLU A 60 13.17 -1.66 12.24
C GLU A 60 12.98 -3.07 11.69
N GLY A 61 12.38 -3.22 10.49
CA GLY A 61 12.26 -4.51 9.81
C GLY A 61 11.30 -5.49 10.51
N LEU A 62 10.38 -4.99 11.33
CA LEU A 62 9.42 -5.82 12.09
C LEU A 62 8.32 -6.43 11.21
N TRP A 63 8.21 -6.03 9.95
CA TRP A 63 7.25 -6.54 8.98
C TRP A 63 7.74 -6.25 7.55
N HIS A 64 7.24 -7.03 6.60
CA HIS A 64 7.46 -6.85 5.16
C HIS A 64 6.13 -6.73 4.40
N LEU A 65 5.08 -7.39 4.90
CA LEU A 65 3.73 -7.32 4.35
C LEU A 65 2.70 -7.14 5.47
N VAL A 66 1.59 -6.47 5.16
CA VAL A 66 0.42 -6.38 6.03
C VAL A 66 -0.87 -6.50 5.21
N THR A 67 -1.85 -7.28 5.66
CA THR A 67 -3.19 -7.25 5.04
C THR A 67 -3.95 -6.02 5.52
N GLY A 68 -4.11 -5.03 4.64
CA GLY A 68 -4.79 -3.77 4.94
C GLY A 68 -6.28 -3.77 4.60
N GLY A 69 -6.98 -2.76 5.09
CA GLY A 69 -8.33 -2.42 4.66
C GLY A 69 -8.50 -0.90 4.69
N TRP A 70 -9.18 -0.35 3.70
CA TRP A 70 -9.49 1.08 3.65
C TRP A 70 -10.97 1.29 3.38
N SER A 71 -11.62 2.08 4.25
CA SER A 71 -13.02 2.45 4.08
C SER A 71 -13.10 3.78 3.34
N ALA A 72 -13.86 3.80 2.25
CA ALA A 72 -14.10 4.99 1.45
C ALA A 72 -15.61 5.25 1.35
N PRO A 73 -16.08 6.52 1.42
CA PRO A 73 -17.49 6.85 1.26
C PRO A 73 -18.02 6.40 -0.11
N LYS A 74 -19.19 5.74 -0.14
CA LYS A 74 -19.86 5.38 -1.39
C LYS A 74 -20.39 6.64 -2.09
N GLY A 75 -20.30 6.67 -3.43
CA GLY A 75 -20.98 7.67 -4.26
C GLY A 75 -20.20 8.96 -4.52
N GLN A 76 -18.93 9.09 -4.09
CA GLN A 76 -18.07 10.19 -4.53
C GLN A 76 -17.48 9.88 -5.91
N ALA A 77 -17.92 10.61 -6.93
CA ALA A 77 -17.38 10.50 -8.27
C ALA A 77 -15.92 10.95 -8.27
N MET A 78 -15.02 10.04 -8.68
CA MET A 78 -13.58 10.25 -8.81
C MET A 78 -12.95 10.79 -7.53
N GLN A 79 -12.55 9.89 -6.63
CA GLN A 79 -11.85 10.25 -5.39
C GLN A 79 -10.39 10.65 -5.73
N THR A 80 -10.22 11.80 -6.38
CA THR A 80 -8.96 12.25 -6.99
C THR A 80 -7.85 12.47 -5.96
N HIS A 81 -8.22 12.74 -4.71
CA HIS A 81 -7.29 12.87 -3.60
C HIS A 81 -6.61 11.54 -3.21
N PHE A 82 -7.06 10.39 -3.70
CA PHE A 82 -6.50 9.09 -3.31
C PHE A 82 -5.04 8.94 -3.72
N LEU A 83 -4.62 9.50 -4.85
CA LEU A 83 -3.21 9.43 -5.22
C LEU A 83 -2.33 10.12 -4.18
N LYS A 84 -2.70 11.33 -3.78
CA LYS A 84 -2.01 12.05 -2.70
C LYS A 84 -2.09 11.29 -1.39
N GLN A 85 -3.29 10.93 -0.97
CA GLN A 85 -3.54 10.24 0.29
C GLN A 85 -2.77 8.92 0.40
N MET A 86 -2.63 8.18 -0.70
CA MET A 86 -2.09 6.83 -0.67
C MET A 86 -0.61 6.77 -1.04
N TYR A 87 -0.11 7.63 -1.92
CA TYR A 87 1.21 7.42 -2.51
C TYR A 87 2.21 8.55 -2.23
N THR A 88 1.83 9.60 -1.49
CA THR A 88 2.77 10.68 -1.14
C THR A 88 2.96 10.81 0.36
N PRO A 89 4.13 11.31 0.83
CA PRO A 89 4.40 11.54 2.25
C PRO A 89 3.41 12.50 2.92
N GLU A 90 2.86 13.45 2.18
CA GLU A 90 1.90 14.45 2.69
C GLU A 90 0.46 13.92 2.76
N GLY A 91 0.22 12.68 2.31
CA GLY A 91 -1.11 12.10 2.18
C GLY A 91 -1.81 11.86 3.51
N ILE A 92 -1.13 11.18 4.45
CA ILE A 92 -1.64 10.86 5.78
C ILE A 92 -0.50 10.99 6.78
N PRO A 93 -0.70 11.63 7.95
CA PRO A 93 0.36 11.84 8.94
C PRO A 93 0.61 10.59 9.80
N PHE A 94 0.86 9.45 9.15
CA PHE A 94 1.31 8.21 9.78
C PHE A 94 2.77 7.96 9.46
N ARG A 95 3.49 7.31 10.40
CA ARG A 95 4.94 7.15 10.30
C ARG A 95 5.36 6.46 9.01
N LEU A 96 4.64 5.44 8.57
CA LEU A 96 4.92 4.74 7.31
C LEU A 96 4.94 5.69 6.09
N TRP A 97 4.01 6.65 6.01
CA TRP A 97 3.90 7.54 4.84
C TRP A 97 5.13 8.44 4.70
N GLU A 98 5.76 8.82 5.81
CA GLU A 98 6.96 9.64 5.81
C GLU A 98 8.15 8.98 5.10
N TYR A 99 8.13 7.65 4.90
CA TYR A 99 9.17 6.90 4.19
C TYR A 99 8.88 6.70 2.71
N TYR A 100 7.73 7.14 2.21
CA TYR A 100 7.45 7.07 0.79
C TYR A 100 8.38 8.01 0.02
N THR A 101 8.93 7.51 -1.08
CA THR A 101 9.85 8.27 -1.95
C THR A 101 9.36 8.19 -3.40
N PRO A 102 8.10 8.60 -3.67
CA PRO A 102 7.54 8.54 -5.01
C PRO A 102 8.35 9.42 -5.96
N VAL A 103 8.34 9.06 -7.24
CA VAL A 103 8.94 9.92 -8.28
C VAL A 103 8.22 11.28 -8.35
N PRO A 104 8.93 12.39 -8.64
CA PRO A 104 8.34 13.73 -8.64
C PRO A 104 7.08 13.86 -9.50
N GLU A 105 7.02 13.16 -10.63
CA GLU A 105 5.88 13.16 -11.56
C GLU A 105 4.60 12.59 -10.92
N LEU A 106 4.73 11.64 -9.98
CA LEU A 106 3.60 11.10 -9.23
C LEU A 106 3.09 12.12 -8.21
N VAL A 107 4.01 12.86 -7.56
CA VAL A 107 3.66 13.92 -6.61
C VAL A 107 2.93 15.06 -7.34
N GLU A 108 3.43 15.48 -8.49
CA GLU A 108 2.79 16.50 -9.32
C GLU A 108 1.38 16.09 -9.75
N ALA A 109 1.22 14.87 -10.28
CA ALA A 109 -0.09 14.37 -10.68
C ALA A 109 -1.06 14.32 -9.47
N ALA A 110 -0.58 13.84 -8.32
CA ALA A 110 -1.35 13.78 -7.08
C ALA A 110 -1.79 15.18 -6.62
N ASP A 111 -0.91 16.17 -6.67
CA ASP A 111 -1.21 17.55 -6.29
C ASP A 111 -2.22 18.20 -7.23
N MET A 112 -2.05 18.07 -8.54
CA MET A 112 -3.00 18.58 -9.54
C MET A 112 -4.41 18.00 -9.30
N LEU A 113 -4.49 16.69 -9.08
CA LEU A 113 -5.74 15.97 -8.83
C LEU A 113 -6.40 16.32 -7.50
N SER A 114 -5.60 16.61 -6.47
CA SER A 114 -6.07 17.09 -5.17
C SER A 114 -6.59 18.53 -5.23
N ILE A 115 -5.94 19.41 -5.98
CA ILE A 115 -6.36 20.81 -6.17
C ILE A 115 -7.62 20.88 -7.05
N GLY A 116 -7.70 20.03 -8.08
CA GLY A 116 -8.90 19.89 -8.90
C GLY A 116 -9.09 20.96 -9.97
N VAL A 117 -8.07 21.78 -10.26
CA VAL A 117 -8.12 22.82 -11.29
C VAL A 117 -7.44 22.30 -12.55
N PHE A 118 -8.22 22.14 -13.62
CA PHE A 118 -7.77 21.67 -14.93
C PHE A 118 -8.38 22.55 -16.03
N GLU A 119 -7.67 22.75 -17.12
CA GLU A 119 -8.14 23.48 -18.30
C GLU A 119 -9.21 22.68 -19.06
N SER A 120 -9.16 21.35 -18.98
CA SER A 120 -10.12 20.48 -19.65
C SER A 120 -10.33 19.13 -18.96
N LEU A 121 -11.43 18.44 -19.33
CA LEU A 121 -11.66 17.05 -18.91
C LEU A 121 -10.63 16.08 -19.52
N ALA A 122 -10.09 16.40 -20.69
CA ALA A 122 -9.06 15.59 -21.33
C ALA A 122 -7.75 15.63 -20.54
N GLU A 123 -7.30 16.84 -20.17
CA GLU A 123 -6.12 17.02 -19.32
C GLU A 123 -6.28 16.31 -17.98
N ARG A 124 -7.42 16.49 -17.31
CA ARG A 124 -7.70 15.78 -16.05
C ARG A 124 -7.60 14.26 -16.21
N LYS A 125 -8.10 13.73 -17.31
CA LYS A 125 -8.05 12.29 -17.61
C LYS A 125 -6.61 11.83 -17.80
N ASP A 126 -5.82 12.56 -18.59
CA ASP A 126 -4.43 12.22 -18.89
C ASP A 126 -3.57 12.23 -17.61
N VAL A 127 -3.73 13.25 -16.75
CA VAL A 127 -3.06 13.33 -15.44
C VAL A 127 -3.48 12.17 -14.54
N PHE A 128 -4.75 11.79 -14.54
CA PHE A 128 -5.25 10.66 -13.75
C PHE A 128 -4.68 9.32 -14.24
N GLU A 129 -4.63 9.09 -15.55
CA GLU A 129 -4.05 7.87 -16.12
C GLU A 129 -2.56 7.77 -15.83
N GLN A 130 -1.80 8.87 -16.00
CA GLN A 130 -0.38 8.91 -15.69
C GLN A 130 -0.11 8.68 -14.19
N GLY A 131 -0.86 9.35 -13.31
CA GLY A 131 -0.72 9.20 -11.87
C GLY A 131 -1.02 7.76 -11.40
N LEU A 132 -2.07 7.13 -11.96
CA LEU A 132 -2.37 5.72 -11.68
C LEU A 132 -1.25 4.78 -12.14
N LYS A 133 -0.69 5.01 -13.33
CA LYS A 133 0.41 4.20 -13.85
C LYS A 133 1.63 4.29 -12.93
N LEU A 134 2.04 5.50 -12.57
CA LEU A 134 3.19 5.73 -11.69
C LEU A 134 2.96 5.14 -10.28
N ALA A 135 1.75 5.24 -9.74
CA ALA A 135 1.40 4.64 -8.46
C ALA A 135 1.47 3.10 -8.48
N LEU A 136 1.17 2.47 -9.62
CA LEU A 136 1.32 1.02 -9.81
C LEU A 136 2.78 0.61 -10.02
N GLU A 137 3.61 1.47 -10.60
CA GLU A 137 5.06 1.23 -10.74
C GLU A 137 5.78 1.38 -9.38
N ASP A 138 5.41 2.38 -8.59
CA ASP A 138 5.92 2.61 -7.22
C ASP A 138 5.49 1.48 -6.26
N SER A 139 4.27 0.97 -6.43
CA SER A 139 3.77 -0.28 -5.84
C SER A 139 3.94 -0.44 -4.32
N VAL A 140 3.97 0.66 -3.54
CA VAL A 140 3.98 0.61 -2.06
C VAL A 140 2.75 -0.08 -1.46
N ARG A 141 1.73 -0.38 -2.28
CA ARG A 141 0.53 -1.15 -1.94
C ARG A 141 -0.05 -1.87 -3.14
N ILE A 142 -0.72 -2.99 -2.89
CA ILE A 142 -1.43 -3.78 -3.90
C ILE A 142 -2.91 -3.85 -3.52
N TRP A 143 -3.77 -3.27 -4.36
CA TRP A 143 -5.23 -3.30 -4.18
C TRP A 143 -5.80 -4.60 -4.74
N LEU A 144 -6.54 -5.36 -3.92
CA LEU A 144 -7.04 -6.68 -4.30
C LEU A 144 -8.53 -6.70 -4.66
N THR A 145 -9.35 -5.98 -3.90
CA THR A 145 -10.82 -6.00 -4.06
C THR A 145 -11.46 -4.76 -3.46
N ALA A 146 -12.72 -4.50 -3.82
CA ALA A 146 -13.60 -3.48 -3.27
C ALA A 146 -14.97 -4.09 -2.92
N ARG A 147 -15.68 -3.49 -1.95
CA ARG A 147 -16.96 -3.98 -1.40
C ARG A 147 -18.11 -2.97 -1.55
#